data_AF-A0A4R7JAZ9-F1
#
_entry.id   AF-A0A4R7JAZ9-F1
#
_cell.length_a   1.000
_cell.length_b   1.000
_cell.length_c   1.000
_cell.angle_alpha   90.00
_cell.angle_beta   90.00
_cell.angle_gamma   90.00
#
_symmetry.space_group_name_H-M   'P 1'
#
loop_
_entity.id
_entity.type
_entity.pdbx_description
1 polymer ?
#
loop_
_entity_poly.entity_id
_entity_poly.type
_entity_poly.pdbx_seq_one_letter_code
_entity_poly.pdbx_strand_id
1 'polypeptide(L)'
;MIIVTTNEIPGYTVEAVLGEVMGMTVRSANIGQNFVASFRAIGGGEVTEYTRVVYESRNEVMNRMWADAQRRGANAIIGMRFDTGEIGQAFTELCAYGTAVVVRPLGQGEPGATAQSAQQAAQAGGAPSAPDAPQPNHTPPQPQ
;
A
#
# COMPACT_ATOMS: atom_id res chain seq x y z
N MET A 1 -4.36 -2.09 -3.40
CA MET A 1 -2.95 -1.72 -3.65
C MET A 1 -2.19 -1.88 -2.35
N ILE A 2 -1.04 -2.55 -2.39
CA ILE A 2 -0.17 -2.74 -1.22
C ILE A 2 0.62 -1.44 -1.00
N ILE A 3 0.73 -0.98 0.24
CA ILE A 3 1.58 0.17 0.59
C ILE A 3 2.40 -0.25 1.81
N VAL A 4 3.72 -0.20 1.70
CA VAL A 4 4.63 -0.58 2.78
C VAL A 4 5.70 0.47 3.02
N THR A 5 6.18 0.53 4.26
CA THR A 5 7.31 1.37 4.65
C THR A 5 8.66 0.67 4.39
N THR A 6 8.68 -0.63 4.12
CA THR A 6 9.88 -1.36 3.71
C THR A 6 10.21 -1.11 2.23
N ASN A 7 11.46 -1.32 1.84
CA ASN A 7 11.87 -1.19 0.44
C ASN A 7 11.48 -2.43 -0.38
N GLU A 8 11.34 -3.57 0.28
CA GLU A 8 10.93 -4.84 -0.33
C GLU A 8 9.58 -5.30 0.25
N ILE A 9 8.91 -6.17 -0.49
CA ILE A 9 7.68 -6.84 -0.03
C ILE A 9 7.99 -8.35 -0.02
N PRO A 10 8.30 -8.95 1.15
CA PRO A 10 8.55 -10.39 1.24
C PRO A 10 7.40 -11.21 0.65
N GLY A 11 7.73 -12.22 -0.14
CA GLY A 11 6.74 -12.99 -0.90
C GLY A 11 6.31 -12.35 -2.23
N TYR A 12 6.92 -11.25 -2.65
CA TYR A 12 6.61 -10.61 -3.93
C TYR A 12 7.87 -10.33 -4.74
N THR A 13 7.72 -10.32 -6.06
CA THR A 13 8.73 -9.80 -7.00
C THR A 13 8.28 -8.44 -7.51
N VAL A 14 9.20 -7.46 -7.52
CA VAL A 14 9.00 -6.18 -8.23
C VAL A 14 9.30 -6.40 -9.72
N GLU A 15 8.28 -6.22 -10.55
CA GLU A 15 8.36 -6.41 -12.01
C GLU A 15 8.65 -5.09 -12.75
N ALA A 16 8.21 -3.96 -12.19
CA ALA A 16 8.50 -2.64 -12.74
C ALA A 16 8.55 -1.57 -11.63
N VAL A 17 9.40 -0.56 -11.83
CA VAL A 17 9.49 0.63 -11.00
C VAL A 17 8.97 1.82 -11.80
N LEU A 18 7.94 2.50 -11.29
CA LEU A 18 7.22 3.57 -11.96
C LEU A 18 7.57 4.98 -11.42
N GLY A 19 8.65 5.04 -10.65
CA GLY A 19 9.19 6.26 -10.05
C GLY A 19 8.47 6.68 -8.76
N GLU A 20 8.80 7.88 -8.33
CA GLU A 20 8.27 8.49 -7.12
C GLU A 20 6.81 8.92 -7.30
N VAL A 21 6.02 8.77 -6.23
CA VAL A 21 4.63 9.24 -6.12
C VAL A 21 4.45 9.95 -4.79
N MET A 22 3.62 11.01 -4.80
CA MET A 22 3.31 11.78 -3.61
C MET A 22 1.85 12.21 -3.55
N GLY A 23 1.41 12.49 -2.33
CA GLY A 23 0.20 13.24 -2.03
C GLY A 23 0.53 14.26 -0.95
N MET A 24 0.07 15.50 -1.12
CA MET A 24 0.32 16.58 -0.18
C MET A 24 -0.97 17.31 0.18
N THR A 25 -0.99 17.93 1.35
CA THR A 25 -2.06 18.84 1.79
C THR A 25 -1.48 19.92 2.68
N VAL A 26 -2.05 21.12 2.64
CA VAL A 26 -1.64 22.25 3.49
C VAL A 26 -2.81 22.62 4.39
N ARG A 27 -2.54 22.77 5.69
CA ARG A 27 -3.53 23.15 6.72
C ARG A 27 -3.15 24.48 7.33
N SER A 28 -4.15 25.33 7.58
CA SER A 28 -3.92 26.58 8.30
C SER A 28 -3.79 26.32 9.81
N ALA A 29 -2.79 26.93 10.43
CA ALA A 29 -2.58 26.96 11.87
C ALA A 29 -3.77 27.60 12.62
N ASN A 30 -4.56 28.44 11.94
CA ASN A 30 -5.73 29.11 12.53
C ASN A 30 -6.92 28.17 12.77
N ILE A 31 -6.99 27.02 12.07
CA ILE A 31 -7.94 25.95 12.43
C ILE A 31 -7.67 25.51 13.87
N GLY A 32 -6.39 25.44 14.27
CA GLY A 32 -5.97 25.03 15.59
C GLY A 32 -6.20 26.07 16.70
N GLN A 33 -5.99 27.36 16.41
CA GLN A 33 -6.16 28.44 17.40
C GLN A 33 -7.57 28.47 18.00
N ASN A 34 -8.60 28.24 17.16
CA ASN A 34 -9.99 28.18 17.60
C ASN A 34 -10.25 26.99 18.54
N PHE A 35 -9.61 25.83 18.33
CA PHE A 35 -9.75 24.67 19.20
C PHE A 35 -8.96 24.83 20.52
N VAL A 36 -7.73 25.35 20.50
CA VAL A 36 -6.91 25.55 21.73
C VAL A 36 -7.59 26.50 22.72
N ALA A 37 -8.27 27.54 22.24
CA ALA A 37 -9.04 28.44 23.09
C ALA A 37 -10.16 27.71 23.84
N SER A 38 -10.77 26.68 23.24
CA SER A 38 -11.79 25.84 23.89
C SER A 38 -11.20 24.79 24.84
N PHE A 39 -9.98 24.31 24.59
CA PHE A 39 -9.34 23.22 25.37
C PHE A 39 -8.46 23.67 26.55
N ARG A 40 -8.05 24.94 26.63
CA ARG A 40 -7.32 25.47 27.81
C ARG A 40 -8.08 25.31 29.15
N ALA A 41 -9.34 24.89 29.11
CA ALA A 41 -10.16 24.56 30.29
C ALA A 41 -10.01 23.11 30.80
N ILE A 42 -9.41 22.18 30.05
CA ILE A 42 -9.35 20.75 30.38
C ILE A 42 -7.88 20.30 30.38
N GLY A 43 -7.44 19.69 31.48
CA GLY A 43 -6.03 19.36 31.77
C GLY A 43 -5.28 18.62 30.65
N GLY A 44 -3.96 18.78 30.61
CA GLY A 44 -3.02 18.45 29.52
C GLY A 44 -2.94 16.99 29.04
N GLY A 45 -4.04 16.47 28.52
CA GLY A 45 -4.13 15.22 27.75
C GLY A 45 -4.12 15.46 26.24
N GLU A 46 -4.52 14.43 25.49
CA GLU A 46 -4.72 14.51 24.04
C GLU A 46 -5.74 15.58 23.66
N VAL A 47 -5.45 16.36 22.62
CA VAL A 47 -6.42 17.29 22.04
C VAL A 47 -7.13 16.58 20.88
N THR A 48 -8.23 15.89 21.18
CA THR A 48 -8.92 14.96 20.26
C THR A 48 -9.24 15.57 18.90
N GLU A 49 -9.62 16.84 18.84
CA GLU A 49 -9.94 17.57 17.61
C GLU A 49 -8.69 17.76 16.74
N TYR A 50 -7.54 18.03 17.35
CA TYR A 50 -6.27 18.08 16.62
C TYR A 50 -5.86 16.70 16.12
N THR A 51 -5.98 15.67 16.97
CA THR A 51 -5.71 14.29 16.56
C THR A 51 -6.58 13.91 15.36
N ARG A 52 -7.87 14.25 15.41
CA ARG A 52 -8.81 14.05 14.30
C ARG A 52 -8.34 14.77 13.02
N VAL A 53 -7.99 16.05 13.11
CA VAL A 53 -7.48 16.82 11.94
C VAL A 53 -6.23 16.19 11.35
N VAL A 54 -5.31 15.68 12.18
CA VAL A 54 -4.10 14.98 11.72
C VAL A 54 -4.46 13.66 11.02
N TYR A 55 -5.37 12.87 11.59
CA TYR A 55 -5.85 11.63 10.95
C TYR A 55 -6.54 11.89 9.60
N GLU A 56 -7.43 12.89 9.53
CA GLU A 56 -8.10 13.28 8.29
C GLU A 56 -7.08 13.74 7.23
N SER A 57 -6.08 14.52 7.64
CA SER A 57 -5.01 14.98 6.76
C SER A 57 -4.15 13.82 6.26
N ARG A 58 -3.80 12.86 7.12
CA ARG A 58 -3.08 11.63 6.73
C ARG A 58 -3.86 10.82 5.70
N ASN A 59 -5.15 10.61 5.93
CA ASN A 59 -6.00 9.88 4.99
C ASN A 59 -6.09 10.59 3.63
N GLU A 60 -6.20 11.93 3.64
CA GLU A 60 -6.24 12.72 2.41
C GLU A 60 -4.96 12.56 1.57
N VAL A 61 -3.79 12.74 2.19
CA VAL A 61 -2.52 12.64 1.45
C VAL A 61 -2.25 11.22 0.97
N MET A 62 -2.63 10.22 1.76
CA MET A 62 -2.56 8.81 1.39
C MET A 62 -3.39 8.52 0.15
N ASN A 63 -4.64 9.01 0.12
CA ASN A 63 -5.54 8.82 -1.02
C ASN A 63 -5.01 9.51 -2.28
N ARG A 64 -4.41 10.70 -2.15
CA ARG A 64 -3.78 11.42 -3.28
C ARG A 64 -2.56 10.67 -3.84
N MET A 65 -1.66 10.20 -2.98
CA MET A 65 -0.50 9.38 -3.36
C MET A 65 -0.95 8.06 -4.01
N TRP A 66 -1.97 7.41 -3.45
CA TRP A 66 -2.57 6.19 -3.98
C TRP A 66 -3.15 6.40 -5.38
N ALA A 67 -3.93 7.48 -5.57
CA ALA A 67 -4.48 7.83 -6.88
C ALA A 67 -3.38 8.12 -7.91
N ASP A 68 -2.30 8.80 -7.51
CA ASP A 68 -1.17 9.05 -8.40
C ASP A 68 -0.48 7.74 -8.86
N ALA A 69 -0.20 6.83 -7.94
CA ALA A 69 0.33 5.51 -8.25
C ALA A 69 -0.60 4.70 -9.16
N GLN A 70 -1.92 4.71 -8.90
CA GLN A 70 -2.89 4.02 -9.77
C GLN A 70 -2.91 4.56 -11.19
N ARG A 71 -2.86 5.89 -11.38
CA ARG A 71 -2.81 6.51 -12.71
C ARG A 71 -1.59 6.08 -13.51
N ARG A 72 -0.50 5.72 -12.83
CA ARG A 72 0.75 5.23 -13.44
C ARG A 72 0.74 3.73 -13.68
N GLY A 73 -0.32 3.02 -13.30
CA GLY A 73 -0.45 1.56 -13.45
C GLY A 73 0.22 0.75 -12.33
N ALA A 74 0.61 1.38 -11.22
CA ALA A 74 1.18 0.67 -10.08
C ALA A 74 0.10 -0.11 -9.31
N ASN A 75 0.51 -1.25 -8.76
CA ASN A 75 -0.32 -2.06 -7.86
C ASN A 75 0.25 -2.11 -6.43
N ALA A 76 1.44 -1.54 -6.21
CA ALA A 76 2.05 -1.35 -4.90
C ALA A 76 2.88 -0.06 -4.80
N ILE A 77 3.09 0.39 -3.56
CA ILE A 77 3.99 1.49 -3.19
C ILE A 77 4.93 0.97 -2.09
N ILE A 78 6.24 1.10 -2.31
CA ILE A 78 7.30 0.71 -1.36
C ILE A 78 8.01 1.95 -0.80
N GLY A 79 8.73 1.78 0.31
CA GLY A 79 9.52 2.85 0.92
C GLY A 79 8.68 4.04 1.38
N MET A 80 7.39 3.83 1.66
CA MET A 80 6.46 4.92 1.94
C MET A 80 6.84 5.66 3.23
N ARG A 81 6.79 6.98 3.21
CA ARG A 81 7.03 7.85 4.37
C ARG A 81 6.00 8.97 4.43
N PHE A 82 5.90 9.55 5.63
CA PHE A 82 5.30 10.87 5.81
C PHE A 82 6.41 11.89 6.06
N ASP A 83 6.22 13.08 5.53
CA ASP A 83 6.99 14.27 5.88
C ASP A 83 6.04 15.42 6.23
N THR A 84 6.49 16.32 7.08
CA THR A 84 5.73 17.49 7.51
C THR A 84 6.62 18.71 7.48
N GLY A 85 6.12 19.80 6.89
CA GLY A 85 6.83 21.08 6.81
C GLY A 85 6.00 22.24 7.34
N GLU A 86 6.65 23.29 7.79
CA GLU A 86 5.99 24.56 8.11
C GLU A 86 6.17 25.53 6.94
N ILE A 87 5.07 26.16 6.51
CA ILE A 87 5.07 27.18 5.47
C ILE A 87 4.77 28.52 6.13
N GLY A 88 5.83 29.29 6.40
CA GLY A 88 5.74 30.51 7.20
C GLY A 88 5.22 30.22 8.61
N GLN A 89 4.46 31.15 9.19
CA GLN A 89 3.89 30.99 10.55
C GLN A 89 2.45 30.49 10.58
N ALA A 90 1.80 30.40 9.41
CA ALA A 90 0.35 30.25 9.33
C ALA A 90 -0.10 28.90 8.75
N PHE A 91 0.81 28.08 8.24
CA PHE A 91 0.47 26.86 7.52
C PHE A 91 1.43 25.72 7.81
N THR A 92 0.89 24.51 7.81
CA THR A 92 1.64 23.26 7.90
C THR A 92 1.31 22.41 6.68
N GLU A 93 2.35 21.92 6.02
CA GLU A 93 2.28 20.91 4.98
C GLU A 93 2.39 19.52 5.61
N LEU A 94 1.57 18.60 5.11
CA LEU A 94 1.74 17.16 5.30
C LEU A 94 1.89 16.53 3.92
N CYS A 95 2.92 15.72 3.75
CA CYS A 95 3.22 14.97 2.54
C CYS A 95 3.31 13.48 2.86
N ALA A 96 2.72 12.64 2.01
CA ALA A 96 2.99 11.20 1.95
C ALA A 96 3.65 10.92 0.61
N TYR A 97 4.75 10.17 0.62
CA TYR A 97 5.48 9.83 -0.60
C TYR A 97 6.05 8.41 -0.54
N GLY A 98 6.42 7.87 -1.70
CA GLY A 98 7.06 6.56 -1.84
C GLY A 98 7.38 6.25 -3.29
N THR A 99 7.77 5.01 -3.56
CA THR A 99 8.08 4.54 -4.92
C THR A 99 6.95 3.65 -5.42
N ALA A 100 6.32 4.04 -6.53
CA ALA A 100 5.29 3.25 -7.19
C ALA A 100 5.92 2.09 -7.96
N VAL A 101 5.39 0.89 -7.78
CA VAL A 101 5.91 -0.34 -8.38
C VAL A 101 4.77 -1.25 -8.86
N VAL A 102 5.09 -2.12 -9.82
CA VAL A 102 4.28 -3.29 -10.17
C VAL A 102 4.90 -4.49 -9.49
N VAL A 103 4.11 -5.23 -8.72
CA VAL A 103 4.53 -6.45 -8.04
C VAL A 103 3.66 -7.63 -8.40
N ARG A 104 4.27 -8.82 -8.39
CA ARG A 104 3.59 -10.11 -8.50
C ARG A 104 3.85 -10.94 -7.24
N PRO A 105 2.82 -11.58 -6.64
CA PRO A 105 3.04 -12.51 -5.55
C PRO A 105 3.79 -13.76 -6.05
N LEU A 106 4.75 -14.22 -5.25
CA LEU A 106 5.49 -15.46 -5.48
C LEU A 106 4.60 -16.68 -5.22
N GLY A 107 4.53 -17.58 -6.20
CA GLY A 107 3.78 -18.83 -6.13
C GLY A 107 4.39 -19.86 -5.19
N GLN A 108 3.62 -20.91 -4.88
CA GLN A 108 4.10 -22.01 -4.04
C GLN A 108 5.33 -22.67 -4.66
N GLY A 109 6.40 -22.81 -3.88
CA GLY A 109 7.66 -23.41 -4.32
C GLY A 109 8.65 -22.43 -4.97
N GLU A 110 8.24 -21.18 -5.25
CA GLU A 110 9.20 -20.14 -5.64
C GLU A 110 10.10 -19.75 -4.44
N PRO A 111 11.41 -19.53 -4.63
CA PRO A 111 12.29 -19.06 -3.57
C PRO A 111 11.81 -17.74 -2.95
N GLY A 112 11.68 -17.70 -1.63
CA GLY A 112 11.18 -16.51 -0.92
C GLY A 112 9.65 -16.39 -0.88
N ALA A 113 8.91 -17.37 -1.41
CA ALA A 113 7.47 -17.43 -1.25
C ALA A 113 7.06 -17.55 0.22
N THR A 114 6.00 -16.86 0.59
CA THR A 114 5.34 -16.97 1.90
C THR A 114 4.01 -17.70 1.73
N ALA A 115 3.43 -18.17 2.83
CA ALA A 115 2.08 -18.75 2.78
C ALA A 115 1.06 -17.76 2.20
N GLN A 116 1.20 -16.48 2.54
CA GLN A 116 0.34 -15.40 2.03
C GLN A 116 0.53 -15.20 0.52
N SER A 117 1.76 -15.12 0.03
CA SER A 117 2.01 -14.90 -1.39
C SER A 117 1.55 -16.08 -2.24
N ALA A 118 1.76 -17.31 -1.77
CA ALA A 118 1.31 -18.51 -2.48
C ALA A 118 -0.22 -18.54 -2.63
N GLN A 119 -0.95 -18.17 -1.57
CA GLN A 119 -2.42 -18.05 -1.63
C GLN A 119 -2.86 -16.96 -2.60
N GLN A 120 -2.19 -15.80 -2.60
CA GLN A 120 -2.53 -14.70 -3.49
C GLN A 120 -2.21 -15.01 -4.96
N ALA A 121 -1.09 -15.69 -5.23
CA ALA A 121 -0.74 -16.16 -6.56
C ALA A 121 -1.79 -17.16 -7.10
N ALA A 122 -2.26 -18.08 -6.27
CA ALA A 122 -3.31 -19.04 -6.63
C ALA A 122 -4.69 -18.38 -6.86
N GLN A 123 -4.95 -17.22 -6.27
CA GLN A 123 -6.16 -16.44 -6.52
C GLN A 123 -6.03 -15.55 -7.77
N ALA A 124 -4.83 -15.05 -8.07
CA ALA A 124 -4.54 -14.22 -9.23
C ALA A 124 -4.47 -15.01 -10.55
N GLY A 125 -3.97 -16.26 -10.49
CA GLY A 125 -4.08 -17.23 -11.58
C GLY A 125 -5.18 -18.22 -11.26
N GLY A 126 -6.40 -18.01 -11.77
CA GLY A 126 -7.53 -18.91 -11.53
C GLY A 126 -7.14 -20.37 -11.77
N ALA A 127 -7.14 -21.17 -10.70
CA ALA A 127 -6.81 -22.59 -10.59
C ALA A 127 -5.53 -23.06 -11.33
N PRO A 128 -4.56 -23.70 -10.64
CA PRO A 128 -3.66 -24.58 -11.34
C PRO A 128 -4.51 -25.69 -11.98
N SER A 129 -4.49 -25.80 -13.31
CA SER A 129 -4.78 -27.07 -13.96
C SER A 129 -3.95 -28.11 -13.22
N ALA A 130 -4.60 -29.11 -12.63
CA ALA A 130 -3.90 -30.19 -11.97
C ALA A 130 -2.79 -30.71 -12.91
N PRO A 131 -1.59 -31.04 -12.41
CA PRO A 131 -0.61 -31.72 -13.24
C PRO A 131 -1.30 -32.95 -13.84
N ASP A 132 -1.26 -33.05 -15.17
CA ASP A 132 -1.86 -34.12 -15.95
C ASP A 132 -1.46 -35.45 -15.30
N ALA A 133 -2.40 -36.09 -14.63
CA ALA A 133 -2.15 -37.38 -14.03
C ALA A 133 -1.76 -38.32 -15.18
N PRO A 134 -0.71 -39.16 -15.04
CA PRO A 134 -0.34 -40.08 -16.10
C PRO A 134 -1.57 -40.89 -16.51
N GLN A 135 -2.07 -40.66 -17.72
CA GLN A 135 -3.21 -41.41 -18.23
C GLN A 135 -2.82 -42.89 -18.21
N PRO A 136 -3.62 -43.78 -17.60
CA PRO A 136 -3.32 -45.20 -17.61
C PRO A 136 -3.30 -45.67 -19.07
N ASN A 137 -2.14 -46.17 -19.52
CA ASN A 137 -1.92 -46.68 -20.87
C ASN A 137 -3.11 -47.52 -21.32
N HIS A 138 -3.82 -47.05 -22.36
CA HIS A 138 -4.75 -47.87 -23.10
C HIS A 138 -3.96 -49.02 -23.72
N THR A 139 -4.10 -50.22 -23.14
CA THR A 139 -3.57 -51.44 -23.75
C THR A 139 -4.44 -51.73 -24.97
N PRO A 140 -3.87 -51.80 -26.20
CA PRO A 140 -4.65 -52.11 -27.39
C PRO A 140 -5.24 -53.53 -27.27
N PRO A 141 -6.47 -53.78 -27.74
CA PRO A 141 -7.04 -55.12 -27.72
C PRO A 141 -6.24 -56.04 -28.65
N GLN A 142 -5.86 -57.22 -28.13
CA GLN A 142 -5.20 -58.26 -28.90
C GLN A 142 -6.15 -58.82 -29.96
N PRO A 143 -5.69 -59.02 -31.21
CA PRO A 143 -6.48 -59.69 -32.24
C PRO A 143 -6.62 -61.18 -31.94
N GLN A 144 -7.84 -61.72 -32.10
CA GLN A 144 -8.13 -63.15 -32.17
C GLN A 144 -7.81 -63.71 -33.55
#